data_AF-A0A7R9ZNP4-F1
#
_entry.id   AF-A0A7R9ZNP4-F1
#
_cell.length_a   1.000
_cell.length_b   1.000
_cell.length_c   1.000
_cell.angle_alpha   90.00
_cell.angle_beta   90.00
_cell.angle_gamma   90.00
#
_symmetry.space_group_name_H-M   'P 1'
#
loop_
_entity.id
_entity.type
_entity.pdbx_description
1 polymer ?
#
loop_
_entity_poly.entity_id
_entity_poly.type
_entity_poly.pdbx_seq_one_letter_code
_entity_poly.pdbx_strand_id
1 'polypeptide(L)'
;GGSISYSAQHPNQHNALTKLALGGILILFGLRMLASMLFGTMFMLYLIGLPALYFYAVQTCPPAMTFNAKKELKRVLRGHHLPDTHPDKPQGMWEEWTARITATLTTELATFPGYEVQQHNLFDAVIGVKVTVPTANLEAYWIGAFSKWHYVYSRELEPRNAAAGVGTGTAGARASTSRR
;
A
#
# COMPACT_ATOMS: atom_id res chain seq x y z
N GLY A 1 77.20 -24.71 -20.27
CA GLY A 1 76.23 -25.30 -21.20
C GLY A 1 75.01 -25.72 -20.43
N GLY A 2 73.85 -25.14 -20.73
CA GLY A 2 72.56 -25.55 -20.17
C GLY A 2 71.72 -26.18 -21.27
N SER A 3 71.42 -27.47 -21.16
CA SER A 3 70.53 -28.18 -22.07
C SER A 3 69.08 -27.78 -21.78
N ILE A 4 68.45 -27.09 -22.73
CA ILE A 4 67.03 -26.76 -22.69
C ILE A 4 66.25 -28.04 -23.04
N SER A 5 65.63 -28.65 -22.04
CA SER A 5 64.72 -29.79 -22.21
C SER A 5 63.37 -29.29 -22.70
N TYR A 6 63.07 -29.49 -23.98
CA TYR A 6 61.73 -29.26 -24.53
C TYR A 6 60.80 -30.38 -24.06
N SER A 7 59.97 -30.09 -23.06
CA SER A 7 58.89 -30.98 -22.64
C SER A 7 57.89 -31.10 -23.79
N ALA A 8 57.74 -32.31 -24.34
CA ALA A 8 56.76 -32.63 -25.35
C ALA A 8 55.35 -32.32 -24.84
N GLN A 9 54.73 -31.31 -25.44
CA GLN A 9 53.40 -30.84 -25.08
C GLN A 9 52.37 -31.91 -25.47
N HIS A 10 51.74 -32.54 -24.47
CA HIS A 10 50.80 -33.64 -24.67
C HIS A 10 49.57 -33.16 -25.49
N PRO A 11 49.33 -33.70 -26.71
CA PRO A 11 48.25 -33.25 -27.59
C PRO A 11 46.84 -33.44 -27.00
N ASN A 12 46.72 -34.24 -25.93
CA ASN A 12 45.46 -34.54 -25.27
C ASN A 12 44.92 -33.40 -24.39
N GLN A 13 45.78 -32.48 -23.91
CA GLN A 13 45.32 -31.36 -23.06
C GLN A 13 44.56 -30.28 -23.84
N HIS A 14 44.98 -29.99 -25.08
CA HIS A 14 44.31 -29.02 -25.96
C HIS A 14 42.88 -29.46 -26.33
N ASN A 15 42.68 -30.75 -26.54
CA ASN A 15 41.38 -31.33 -26.86
C ASN A 15 40.40 -31.32 -25.67
N ALA A 16 40.91 -31.37 -24.42
CA ALA A 16 40.07 -31.30 -23.23
C ALA A 16 39.63 -29.85 -22.93
N LEU A 17 40.55 -28.90 -23.02
CA LEU A 17 40.27 -27.47 -22.80
C LEU A 17 39.28 -26.90 -23.82
N THR A 18 39.45 -27.27 -25.10
CA THR A 18 38.53 -26.86 -26.17
C THR A 18 37.12 -27.38 -25.96
N LYS A 19 36.96 -28.65 -25.54
CA LYS A 19 35.63 -29.22 -25.22
C LYS A 19 34.95 -28.52 -24.04
N LEU A 20 35.70 -28.19 -22.99
CA LEU A 20 35.17 -27.45 -21.84
C LEU A 20 34.77 -26.01 -22.21
N ALA A 21 35.62 -25.32 -22.99
CA ALA A 21 35.33 -23.96 -23.46
C ALA A 21 34.08 -23.93 -24.37
N LEU A 22 33.97 -24.87 -25.30
CA LEU A 22 32.85 -24.96 -26.23
C LEU A 22 31.54 -25.33 -25.50
N GLY A 23 31.61 -26.22 -24.50
CA GLY A 23 30.49 -26.52 -23.61
C GLY A 23 30.03 -25.31 -22.79
N GLY A 24 30.97 -24.53 -22.24
CA GLY A 24 30.65 -23.31 -21.51
C GLY A 24 29.95 -22.25 -22.37
N ILE A 25 30.40 -22.06 -23.61
CA ILE A 25 29.78 -21.11 -24.56
C ILE A 25 28.35 -21.54 -24.90
N LEU A 26 28.11 -22.83 -25.13
CA LEU A 26 26.77 -23.36 -25.42
C LEU A 26 25.81 -23.15 -24.24
N ILE A 27 26.28 -23.35 -23.00
CA ILE A 27 25.48 -23.12 -21.79
C ILE A 27 25.13 -21.63 -21.65
N LEU A 28 26.09 -20.74 -21.85
CA LEU A 28 25.85 -19.30 -21.78
C LEU A 28 24.87 -18.83 -22.86
N PHE A 29 24.99 -19.36 -24.08
CA PHE A 29 24.07 -19.08 -25.17
C PHE A 29 22.65 -19.57 -24.85
N GLY A 30 22.52 -20.80 -24.33
CA GLY A 30 21.25 -21.35 -23.88
C GLY A 30 20.61 -20.51 -22.78
N LEU A 31 21.39 -20.09 -21.78
CA LEU A 31 20.92 -19.25 -20.69
C LEU A 31 20.47 -17.87 -21.20
N ARG A 32 21.24 -17.26 -22.13
CA ARG A 32 20.89 -15.97 -22.72
C ARG A 32 19.60 -16.02 -23.52
N MET A 33 19.37 -17.11 -24.26
CA MET A 33 18.13 -17.33 -25.00
C MET A 33 16.94 -17.47 -24.05
N LEU A 34 17.09 -18.27 -23.00
CA LEU A 34 16.04 -18.47 -22.00
C LEU A 34 15.69 -17.17 -21.26
N ALA A 35 16.71 -16.40 -20.87
CA ALA A 35 16.51 -15.07 -20.28
C ALA A 35 15.81 -14.11 -21.25
N SER A 36 16.16 -14.14 -22.54
CA SER A 36 15.50 -13.32 -23.56
C SER A 36 14.03 -13.66 -23.72
N MET A 37 13.69 -14.95 -23.69
CA MET A 37 12.31 -15.42 -23.80
C MET A 37 11.50 -15.00 -22.57
N LEU A 38 12.03 -15.20 -21.37
CA LEU A 38 11.37 -14.77 -20.13
C LEU A 38 11.18 -13.26 -20.08
N PHE A 39 12.19 -12.48 -20.48
CA PHE A 39 12.07 -11.03 -20.51
C PHE A 39 11.05 -10.57 -21.57
N GLY A 40 11.04 -11.19 -22.75
CA GLY A 40 10.09 -10.89 -23.81
C GLY A 40 8.64 -11.18 -23.40
N THR A 41 8.39 -12.31 -22.73
CA THR A 41 7.04 -12.66 -22.26
C THR A 41 6.57 -11.75 -21.13
N MET A 42 7.44 -11.44 -20.16
CA MET A 42 7.12 -10.49 -19.09
C MET A 42 6.88 -9.08 -19.65
N PHE A 43 7.68 -8.64 -20.62
CA PHE A 43 7.52 -7.34 -21.27
C PHE A 43 6.19 -7.25 -22.03
N MET A 44 5.81 -8.29 -22.79
CA MET A 44 4.50 -8.33 -23.45
C MET A 44 3.34 -8.34 -22.46
N LEU A 45 3.46 -9.13 -21.38
CA LEU A 45 2.44 -9.15 -20.33
C LEU A 45 2.32 -7.78 -19.65
N TYR A 46 3.42 -7.06 -19.45
CA TYR A 46 3.40 -5.71 -18.91
C TYR A 46 2.77 -4.72 -19.89
N LEU A 47 3.16 -4.77 -21.15
CA LEU A 47 2.72 -3.85 -22.21
C LEU A 47 1.22 -3.98 -22.50
N ILE A 48 0.65 -5.17 -22.38
CA ILE A 48 -0.78 -5.41 -22.61
C ILE A 48 -1.56 -5.43 -21.29
N GLY A 49 -1.02 -6.09 -20.27
CA GLY A 49 -1.68 -6.31 -19.00
C GLY A 49 -1.82 -5.04 -18.16
N LEU A 50 -0.83 -4.14 -18.17
CA LEU A 50 -0.92 -2.90 -17.41
C LEU A 50 -2.00 -1.96 -17.97
N PRO A 51 -2.06 -1.67 -19.29
CA PRO A 51 -3.18 -0.90 -19.85
C PRO A 51 -4.53 -1.58 -19.63
N ALA A 52 -4.63 -2.90 -19.79
CA ALA A 52 -5.88 -3.61 -19.53
C ALA A 52 -6.34 -3.48 -18.07
N LEU A 53 -5.42 -3.64 -17.12
CA LEU A 53 -5.68 -3.45 -15.69
C LEU A 53 -6.07 -1.99 -15.39
N TYR A 54 -5.40 -1.03 -16.01
CA TYR A 54 -5.73 0.39 -15.87
C TYR A 54 -7.14 0.71 -16.39
N PHE A 55 -7.48 0.27 -17.60
CA PHE A 55 -8.83 0.44 -18.16
C PHE A 55 -9.88 -0.23 -17.28
N TYR A 56 -9.60 -1.42 -16.77
CA TYR A 56 -10.49 -2.10 -15.84
C TYR A 56 -10.66 -1.31 -14.53
N ALA A 57 -9.58 -0.77 -13.97
CA ALA A 57 -9.65 0.05 -12.76
C ALA A 57 -10.46 1.34 -12.99
N VAL A 58 -10.26 2.03 -14.11
CA VAL A 58 -11.04 3.23 -14.49
C VAL A 58 -12.52 2.90 -14.67
N GLN A 59 -12.86 1.81 -15.38
CA GLN A 59 -14.26 1.41 -15.60
C GLN A 59 -14.97 0.98 -14.33
N THR A 60 -14.23 0.37 -13.39
CA THR A 60 -14.77 -0.07 -12.10
C THR A 60 -14.60 0.97 -11.02
N CYS A 61 -14.07 2.17 -11.29
CA CYS A 61 -13.91 3.18 -10.28
C CYS A 61 -15.30 3.68 -9.81
N PRO A 62 -15.62 3.64 -8.50
CA PRO A 62 -16.90 4.13 -8.02
C PRO A 62 -17.02 5.64 -8.28
N PRO A 63 -18.17 6.15 -8.75
CA PRO A 63 -18.36 7.58 -8.94
C PRO A 63 -18.25 8.35 -7.61
N ALA A 64 -17.66 9.55 -7.65
CA ALA A 64 -17.52 10.44 -6.49
C ALA A 64 -18.83 10.67 -5.70
N MET A 65 -19.96 10.75 -6.42
CA MET A 65 -21.29 10.97 -5.84
C MET A 65 -21.81 9.77 -5.02
N THR A 66 -21.21 8.58 -5.18
CA THR A 66 -21.61 7.39 -4.41
C THR A 66 -21.06 7.39 -2.99
N PHE A 67 -20.06 8.23 -2.70
CA PHE A 67 -19.48 8.33 -1.37
C PHE A 67 -20.42 9.07 -0.42
N ASN A 68 -20.95 8.36 0.58
CA ASN A 68 -21.73 8.97 1.64
C ASN A 68 -20.90 9.07 2.92
N ALA A 69 -20.28 10.23 3.12
CA ALA A 69 -19.38 10.49 4.25
C ALA A 69 -20.02 10.16 5.60
N LYS A 70 -21.29 10.52 5.82
CA LYS A 70 -22.02 10.25 7.06
C LYS A 70 -22.18 8.74 7.31
N LYS A 71 -22.54 7.98 6.28
CA LYS A 71 -22.70 6.52 6.37
C LYS A 71 -21.37 5.83 6.66
N GLU A 72 -20.30 6.24 6.00
CA GLU A 72 -18.97 5.65 6.20
C GLU A 72 -18.36 6.03 7.55
N LEU A 73 -18.48 7.30 7.96
CA LEU A 73 -18.03 7.76 9.28
C LEU A 73 -18.73 6.98 10.41
N LYS A 74 -20.03 6.73 10.26
CA LYS A 74 -20.78 5.88 11.20
C LYS A 74 -20.27 4.45 11.26
N ARG A 75 -19.72 3.88 10.17
CA ARG A 75 -19.09 2.54 10.18
C ARG A 75 -17.75 2.55 10.88
N VAL A 76 -16.95 3.60 10.68
CA VAL A 76 -15.67 3.79 11.37
C VAL A 76 -15.89 3.92 12.88
N LEU A 77 -16.83 4.77 13.31
CA LEU A 77 -17.18 4.95 14.73
C LEU A 77 -17.77 3.71 15.40
N ARG A 78 -18.36 2.78 14.63
CA ARG A 78 -18.82 1.47 15.13
C ARG A 78 -17.69 0.45 15.29
N GLY A 79 -16.49 0.80 14.85
CA GLY A 79 -15.35 -0.12 14.85
C GLY A 79 -15.45 -1.25 13.83
N HIS A 80 -16.22 -1.07 12.74
CA HIS A 80 -16.43 -2.13 11.74
C HIS A 80 -15.14 -2.56 11.03
N HIS A 81 -14.15 -1.68 10.97
CA HIS A 81 -12.85 -1.92 10.35
C HIS A 81 -11.79 -2.50 11.30
N LEU A 82 -12.11 -2.68 12.59
CA LEU A 82 -11.16 -3.25 13.54
C LEU A 82 -11.13 -4.78 13.43
N PRO A 83 -9.96 -5.42 13.65
CA PRO A 83 -9.84 -6.88 13.67
C PRO A 83 -10.66 -7.45 14.82
N ASP A 84 -11.13 -8.70 14.68
CA ASP A 84 -11.99 -9.37 15.66
C ASP A 84 -11.38 -9.46 17.07
N THR A 85 -10.06 -9.43 17.15
CA THR A 85 -9.30 -9.51 18.40
C THR A 85 -9.05 -8.15 19.08
N HIS A 86 -9.51 -7.04 18.51
CA HIS A 86 -9.25 -5.72 19.09
C HIS A 86 -10.09 -5.48 20.35
N PRO A 87 -9.53 -4.97 21.46
CA PRO A 87 -10.29 -4.70 22.68
C PRO A 87 -11.42 -3.68 22.48
N ASP A 88 -11.24 -2.72 21.56
CA ASP A 88 -12.26 -1.71 21.25
C ASP A 88 -13.35 -2.18 20.28
N LYS A 89 -13.29 -3.43 19.79
CA LYS A 89 -14.35 -3.97 18.93
C LYS A 89 -15.47 -4.52 19.81
N PRO A 90 -16.73 -4.06 19.64
CA PRO A 90 -17.84 -4.56 20.46
C PRO A 90 -18.01 -6.06 20.26
N GLN A 91 -17.98 -6.83 21.36
CA GLN A 91 -18.15 -8.28 21.37
C GLN A 91 -19.54 -8.62 21.92
N GLY A 92 -20.42 -9.10 21.04
CA GLY A 92 -21.78 -9.54 21.42
C GLY A 92 -22.87 -8.53 21.07
N MET A 93 -24.13 -9.01 21.09
CA MET A 93 -25.27 -8.29 20.52
C MET A 93 -25.58 -6.97 21.23
N TRP A 94 -25.40 -6.90 22.55
CA TRP A 94 -25.71 -5.70 23.34
C TRP A 94 -24.68 -4.59 23.15
N GLU A 95 -23.39 -4.93 23.16
CA GLU A 95 -22.31 -3.99 22.87
C GLU A 95 -22.40 -3.47 21.43
N GLU A 96 -22.77 -4.33 20.49
CA GLU A 96 -22.99 -3.89 19.12
C GLU A 96 -24.17 -2.91 19.02
N TRP A 97 -25.26 -3.14 19.77
CA TRP A 97 -26.39 -2.22 19.83
C TRP A 97 -26.03 -0.87 20.45
N THR A 98 -25.32 -0.85 21.58
CA THR A 98 -24.88 0.40 22.20
C THR A 98 -23.90 1.14 21.31
N ALA A 99 -22.91 0.45 20.72
CA ALA A 99 -22.00 1.04 19.75
C ALA A 99 -22.74 1.62 18.54
N ARG A 100 -23.80 0.97 18.05
CA ARG A 100 -24.64 1.48 16.96
C ARG A 100 -25.36 2.78 17.34
N ILE A 101 -25.87 2.88 18.57
CA ILE A 101 -26.58 4.06 19.08
C ILE A 101 -25.58 5.20 19.30
N THR A 102 -24.51 4.94 20.06
CA THR A 102 -23.45 5.91 20.34
C THR A 102 -22.85 6.44 19.05
N ALA A 103 -22.47 5.57 18.11
CA ALA A 103 -21.99 6.02 16.81
C ALA A 103 -23.01 6.89 16.09
N THR A 104 -24.31 6.57 16.13
CA THR A 104 -25.34 7.42 15.49
C THR A 104 -25.36 8.81 16.12
N LEU A 105 -25.43 8.90 17.45
CA LEU A 105 -25.46 10.18 18.17
C LEU A 105 -24.19 10.98 17.95
N THR A 106 -23.02 10.35 18.08
CA THR A 106 -21.73 10.98 17.82
C THR A 106 -21.61 11.44 16.38
N THR A 107 -22.10 10.66 15.40
CA THR A 107 -22.05 11.09 13.99
C THR A 107 -22.95 12.29 13.77
N GLU A 108 -24.18 12.31 14.29
CA GLU A 108 -25.08 13.47 14.18
C GLU A 108 -24.46 14.70 14.84
N LEU A 109 -23.95 14.56 16.07
CA LEU A 109 -23.35 15.67 16.81
C LEU A 109 -22.08 16.18 16.12
N ALA A 110 -21.26 15.28 15.58
CA ALA A 110 -20.01 15.64 14.92
C ALA A 110 -20.22 16.21 13.51
N THR A 111 -21.32 15.82 12.83
CA THR A 111 -21.66 16.36 11.50
C THR A 111 -22.52 17.62 11.55
N PHE A 112 -23.21 17.90 12.67
CA PHE A 112 -23.97 19.12 12.91
C PHE A 112 -23.21 20.44 12.65
N PRO A 113 -21.97 20.62 13.15
CA PRO A 113 -21.16 21.82 12.91
C PRO A 113 -20.53 21.87 11.51
N GLY A 114 -20.79 20.87 10.67
CA GLY A 114 -20.19 20.69 9.36
C GLY A 114 -18.99 19.74 9.39
N TYR A 115 -18.88 18.94 8.35
CA TYR A 115 -17.72 18.11 8.05
C TYR A 115 -17.19 18.53 6.67
N GLU A 116 -15.88 18.48 6.50
CA GLU A 116 -15.25 18.81 5.23
C GLU A 116 -14.90 17.52 4.49
N VAL A 117 -15.34 17.40 3.23
CA VAL A 117 -15.01 16.27 2.37
C VAL A 117 -14.10 16.77 1.26
N GLN A 118 -12.84 16.35 1.29
CA GLN A 118 -11.89 16.60 0.22
C GLN A 118 -11.78 15.33 -0.62
N GLN A 119 -12.01 15.46 -1.92
CA GLN A 119 -11.92 14.35 -2.87
C GLN A 119 -10.76 14.59 -3.82
N HIS A 120 -9.91 13.59 -3.99
CA HIS A 120 -8.76 13.61 -4.88
C HIS A 120 -8.86 12.44 -5.85
N ASN A 121 -9.10 12.75 -7.13
CA ASN A 121 -9.08 11.74 -8.19
C ASN A 121 -7.63 11.50 -8.61
N LEU A 122 -7.14 10.27 -8.42
CA LEU A 122 -5.88 9.81 -8.97
C LEU A 122 -6.16 9.10 -10.30
N PHE A 123 -5.90 9.82 -11.40
CA PHE A 123 -5.93 9.29 -12.76
C PHE A 123 -7.26 8.60 -13.15
N ASP A 124 -8.38 9.04 -12.58
CA ASP A 124 -9.73 8.47 -12.76
C ASP A 124 -9.87 6.96 -12.45
N ALA A 125 -8.80 6.29 -12.02
CA ALA A 125 -8.78 4.88 -11.64
C ALA A 125 -9.05 4.69 -10.15
N VAL A 126 -8.68 5.70 -9.35
CA VAL A 126 -8.77 5.64 -7.90
C VAL A 126 -9.22 7.00 -7.37
N ILE A 127 -10.20 7.00 -6.47
CA ILE A 127 -10.64 8.23 -5.79
C ILE A 127 -10.23 8.15 -4.33
N GLY A 128 -9.35 9.04 -3.90
CA GLY A 128 -9.06 9.28 -2.50
C GLY A 128 -10.09 10.24 -1.91
N VAL A 129 -10.65 9.90 -0.75
CA VAL A 129 -11.54 10.80 -0.01
C VAL A 129 -11.02 11.00 1.39
N LYS A 130 -10.83 12.25 1.77
CA LYS A 130 -10.49 12.69 3.12
C LYS A 130 -11.73 13.33 3.72
N VAL A 131 -12.18 12.82 4.87
CA VAL A 131 -13.24 13.45 5.66
C VAL A 131 -12.63 14.01 6.93
N THR A 132 -12.74 15.32 7.09
CA THR A 132 -12.28 16.05 8.27
C THR A 132 -13.48 16.38 9.15
N VAL A 133 -13.44 15.97 10.41
CA VAL A 133 -14.49 16.17 11.40
C VAL A 133 -13.91 17.02 12.53
N PRO A 134 -14.00 18.37 12.44
CA PRO A 134 -13.32 19.28 13.36
C PRO A 134 -13.73 19.06 14.82
N THR A 135 -14.98 18.70 15.05
CA THR A 135 -15.55 18.54 16.40
C THR A 135 -15.19 17.24 17.09
N ALA A 136 -14.81 16.23 16.32
CA ALA A 136 -14.27 14.98 16.86
C ALA A 136 -12.74 14.97 16.87
N ASN A 137 -12.08 16.06 16.44
CA ASN A 137 -10.65 16.09 16.15
C ASN A 137 -10.20 14.86 15.33
N LEU A 138 -10.95 14.50 14.30
CA LEU A 138 -10.71 13.28 13.53
C LEU A 138 -10.59 13.58 12.04
N GLU A 139 -9.56 13.03 11.39
CA GLU A 139 -9.48 12.89 9.95
C GLU A 139 -9.52 11.42 9.56
N ALA A 140 -10.37 11.07 8.61
CA ALA A 140 -10.49 9.71 8.12
C ALA A 140 -10.29 9.67 6.60
N TYR A 141 -9.67 8.59 6.13
CA TYR A 141 -9.25 8.42 4.75
C TYR A 141 -9.87 7.17 4.13
N TRP A 142 -10.43 7.34 2.93
CA TRP A 142 -10.99 6.27 2.13
C TRP A 142 -10.39 6.28 0.72
N ILE A 143 -10.34 5.10 0.13
CA ILE A 143 -9.98 4.88 -1.26
C ILE A 143 -11.13 4.16 -1.96
N GLY A 144 -11.64 4.77 -3.03
CA GLY A 144 -12.60 4.16 -3.94
C GLY A 144 -11.85 3.46 -5.06
N ALA A 145 -11.99 2.14 -5.15
CA ALA A 145 -11.45 1.30 -6.23
C ALA A 145 -12.33 0.06 -6.40
N PHE A 146 -12.39 -0.51 -7.60
CA PHE A 146 -13.13 -1.77 -7.88
C PHE A 146 -14.58 -1.78 -7.37
N SER A 147 -15.30 -0.68 -7.61
CA SER A 147 -16.70 -0.45 -7.26
C SER A 147 -16.98 -0.40 -5.76
N LYS A 148 -15.95 -0.31 -4.92
CA LYS A 148 -16.06 -0.32 -3.47
C LYS A 148 -15.25 0.81 -2.83
N TRP A 149 -15.75 1.28 -1.69
CA TRP A 149 -15.05 2.22 -0.82
C TRP A 149 -14.34 1.44 0.26
N HIS A 150 -13.02 1.63 0.35
CA HIS A 150 -12.16 1.00 1.32
C HIS A 150 -11.66 2.04 2.31
N TYR A 151 -11.91 1.80 3.60
CA TYR A 151 -11.30 2.60 4.65
C TYR A 151 -9.81 2.26 4.75
N VAL A 152 -8.97 3.29 4.83
CA VAL A 152 -7.51 3.12 4.90
C VAL A 152 -7.03 3.32 6.33
N TYR A 153 -7.29 4.51 6.90
CA TYR A 153 -6.88 4.86 8.26
C TYR A 153 -7.61 6.12 8.73
N SER A 154 -7.50 6.39 10.03
CA SER A 154 -7.89 7.64 10.66
C SER A 154 -6.73 8.18 11.49
N ARG A 155 -6.68 9.49 11.63
CA ARG A 155 -5.73 10.19 12.51
C ARG A 155 -6.46 11.24 13.31
N GLU A 156 -5.93 11.56 14.48
CA GLU A 156 -6.38 12.71 15.24
C GLU A 156 -5.90 14.00 14.55
N LEU A 157 -6.78 14.99 14.50
CA LEU A 157 -6.44 16.34 14.07
C LEU A 157 -5.49 16.93 15.10
N GLU A 158 -4.28 17.29 14.65
CA GLU A 158 -3.40 18.10 15.47
C GLU A 158 -4.11 19.44 15.73
N PRO A 159 -4.25 19.88 16.99
CA PRO A 159 -5.02 21.08 17.30
C PRO A 159 -4.41 22.25 16.55
N ARG A 160 -5.23 22.94 15.73
CA ARG A 160 -4.83 24.10 14.90
C ARG A 160 -4.10 25.20 15.68
N ASN A 161 -4.17 25.18 17.01
CA ASN A 161 -3.50 26.09 17.94
C ASN A 161 -2.03 25.73 18.26
N ALA A 162 -1.54 24.54 17.93
CA ALA A 162 -0.12 24.18 18.14
C ALA A 162 0.81 24.81 17.08
N ALA A 163 0.29 25.15 15.90
CA ALA A 163 1.07 25.73 14.81
C ALA A 163 1.02 27.28 14.75
N ALA A 164 0.06 27.91 15.44
CA ALA A 164 -0.16 29.36 15.37
C ALA A 164 0.12 30.10 16.69
N GLY A 165 0.64 29.42 17.71
CA GLY A 165 0.84 29.99 19.04
C GLY A 165 2.20 29.69 19.63
N VAL A 166 3.07 30.70 19.54
CA VAL A 166 4.07 31.05 20.56
C VAL A 166 5.30 30.13 20.65
N GLY A 167 6.41 30.66 20.13
CA GLY A 167 7.73 30.34 20.64
C GLY A 167 7.82 30.68 22.12
N THR A 168 7.49 29.73 22.98
CA THR A 168 7.95 29.68 24.36
C THR A 168 8.60 28.32 24.53
N GLY A 169 9.92 28.34 24.48
CA GLY A 169 10.73 27.17 24.76
C GLY A 169 10.40 26.62 26.13
N THR A 170 10.10 25.33 26.19
CA THR A 170 10.43 24.52 27.36
C THR A 170 10.72 23.12 26.86
N ALA A 171 11.98 22.73 27.04
CA ALA A 171 12.52 21.43 26.75
C ALA A 171 11.83 20.34 27.60
N GLY A 172 11.74 19.14 27.03
CA GLY A 172 11.82 17.90 27.78
C GLY A 172 10.49 17.29 28.24
N ALA A 173 10.09 16.19 27.59
CA ALA A 173 10.06 14.87 28.22
C ALA A 173 9.42 13.86 27.26
N ARG A 174 10.28 13.06 26.64
CA ARG A 174 9.94 11.88 25.86
C ARG A 174 9.57 10.78 26.86
N ALA A 175 8.29 10.51 27.06
CA ALA A 175 7.83 9.36 27.83
C ALA A 175 7.27 8.30 26.87
N SER A 176 8.14 7.40 26.44
CA SER A 176 7.76 6.10 25.89
C SER A 176 7.10 5.29 27.00
N THR A 177 5.78 5.05 26.90
CA THR A 177 5.12 4.05 27.75
C THR A 177 4.66 2.91 26.87
N SER A 178 5.47 1.85 26.86
CA SER A 178 5.03 0.51 26.48
C SER A 178 4.15 -0.05 27.60
N ARG A 179 2.98 -0.60 27.28
CA ARG A 179 2.26 -1.62 28.06
C ARG A 179 1.43 -2.42 27.06
N ARG A 180 1.92 -3.61 26.72
CA ARG A 180 1.57 -4.94 27.27
C ARG A 180 0.40 -5.54 26.51
#